data_AF-X1RJB2-F1
#
_entry.id   AF-X1RJB2-F1
#
_cell.length_a   1.000
_cell.length_b   1.000
_cell.length_c   1.000
_cell.angle_alpha   90.00
_cell.angle_beta   90.00
_cell.angle_gamma   90.00
#
_symmetry.space_group_name_H-M   'P 1'
#
loop_
_entity.id
_entity.type
_entity.pdbx_description
1 polymer ?
#
loop_
_entity_poly.entity_id
_entity_poly.type
_entity_poly.pdbx_seq_one_letter_code
_entity_poly.pdbx_strand_id
1 'polypeptide(L)'
;SLLLTPRIISDISKLEHYQHSRWRVYPQVVSDTAHLVAGTPANTFGDWVQIVPIDIVPFHFDVIGVVVEEVDAVTTYHIQLGYSLTAASPGANYEAGERRFRIATLPIARGTELLDIRGQDTPANSSVWGRLKTASGATDTADISVVLSRHVEVSAPIPKWTAFPW
;
A
#
# COMPACT_ATOMS: atom_id res chain seq x y z
N SER A 1 -5.70 38.88 33.66
CA SER A 1 -6.22 38.44 32.34
C SER A 1 -5.01 38.26 31.44
N LEU A 2 -4.58 37.02 31.21
CA LEU A 2 -3.43 36.71 30.35
C LEU A 2 -3.88 36.85 28.88
N LEU A 3 -3.48 37.93 28.23
CA LEU A 3 -3.73 38.13 26.81
C LEU A 3 -2.77 37.22 26.04
N LEU A 4 -3.27 36.07 25.58
CA LEU A 4 -2.61 35.25 24.56
C LEU A 4 -2.35 36.15 23.34
N THR A 5 -1.08 36.38 23.02
CA THR A 5 -0.68 37.23 21.90
C THR A 5 -1.11 36.60 20.57
N PRO A 6 -1.50 37.40 19.56
CA PRO A 6 -1.97 36.90 18.25
C PRO A 6 -0.99 35.94 17.56
N ARG A 7 0.32 36.06 17.86
CA ARG A 7 1.35 35.11 17.41
C ARG A 7 1.15 33.70 17.93
N ILE A 8 0.85 33.54 19.22
CA ILE A 8 0.66 32.23 19.84
C ILE A 8 -0.58 31.55 19.24
N ILE A 9 -1.67 32.30 19.00
CA ILE A 9 -2.86 31.77 18.33
C ILE A 9 -2.53 31.38 16.88
N SER A 10 -1.82 32.22 16.12
CA SER A 10 -1.34 31.90 14.77
C SER A 10 -0.50 30.63 14.73
N ASP A 11 0.37 30.44 15.72
CA ASP A 11 1.27 29.29 15.75
C ASP A 11 0.56 28.01 16.25
N ILE A 12 -0.42 28.13 17.14
CA ILE A 12 -1.33 27.04 17.52
C ILE A 12 -2.20 26.61 16.32
N SER A 13 -2.72 27.55 15.54
CA SER A 13 -3.50 27.24 14.32
C SER A 13 -2.66 26.62 13.19
N LYS A 14 -1.33 26.80 13.19
CA LYS A 14 -0.41 26.04 12.34
C LYS A 14 -0.12 24.65 12.89
N LEU A 15 -0.10 24.50 14.22
CA LEU A 15 0.07 23.22 14.93
C LEU A 15 -1.17 22.32 14.87
N GLU A 16 -2.37 22.88 14.65
CA GLU A 16 -3.54 22.13 14.19
C GLU A 16 -3.37 21.79 12.71
N HIS A 17 -2.37 20.94 12.42
CA HIS A 17 -2.14 20.38 11.11
C HIS A 17 -3.39 19.58 10.72
N TYR A 18 -4.23 20.18 9.86
CA TYR A 18 -5.18 19.45 9.04
C TYR A 18 -4.36 18.51 8.16
N GLN A 19 -4.15 17.28 8.62
CA GLN A 19 -3.50 16.25 7.84
C GLN A 19 -4.48 15.83 6.74
N HIS A 20 -4.23 16.32 5.52
CA HIS A 20 -4.95 15.82 4.36
C HIS A 20 -4.16 14.64 3.80
N SER A 21 -4.71 13.45 3.96
CA SER A 21 -4.27 12.28 3.20
C SER A 21 -5.12 12.14 1.94
N ARG A 22 -4.50 11.65 0.87
CA ARG A 22 -5.22 11.19 -0.32
C ARG A 22 -4.75 9.79 -0.66
N TRP A 23 -5.69 8.93 -1.04
CA TRP A 23 -5.43 7.51 -1.31
C TRP A 23 -5.74 7.13 -2.74
N ARG A 24 -5.03 6.13 -3.25
CA ARG A 24 -5.23 5.57 -4.58
C ARG A 24 -4.85 4.10 -4.61
N VAL A 25 -5.67 3.30 -5.30
CA VAL A 25 -5.46 1.85 -5.49
C VAL A 25 -4.64 1.61 -6.75
N TYR A 26 -3.66 0.71 -6.72
CA TYR A 26 -2.89 0.25 -7.89
C TYR A 26 -2.96 -1.28 -8.02
N PRO A 27 -2.98 -1.84 -9.25
CA PRO A 27 -2.89 -1.14 -10.56
C PRO A 27 -4.06 -0.19 -10.85
N GLN A 28 -3.85 0.82 -11.73
CA GLN A 28 -4.92 1.76 -12.10
C GLN A 28 -5.91 1.18 -13.11
N VAL A 29 -5.46 0.22 -13.91
CA VAL A 29 -6.29 -0.46 -14.89
C VAL A 29 -7.12 -1.47 -14.12
N VAL A 30 -8.45 -1.31 -14.12
CA VAL A 30 -9.37 -2.10 -13.27
C VAL A 30 -9.39 -3.59 -13.63
N SER A 31 -9.01 -3.94 -14.87
CA SER A 31 -8.87 -5.34 -15.29
C SER A 31 -7.52 -5.96 -14.93
N ASP A 32 -6.57 -5.17 -14.44
CA ASP A 32 -5.24 -5.64 -14.06
C ASP A 32 -5.15 -5.85 -12.56
N THR A 33 -4.52 -6.95 -12.19
CA THR A 33 -4.18 -7.31 -10.82
C THR A 33 -2.76 -7.84 -10.80
N ALA A 34 -2.10 -7.74 -9.64
CA ALA A 34 -0.82 -8.43 -9.46
C ALA A 34 -1.08 -9.88 -9.06
N HIS A 35 -0.78 -10.80 -9.98
CA HIS A 35 -0.92 -12.23 -9.76
C HIS A 35 0.25 -12.77 -8.94
N LEU A 36 -0.01 -13.11 -7.68
CA LEU A 36 0.99 -13.68 -6.78
C LEU A 36 0.83 -15.19 -6.69
N VAL A 37 1.95 -15.91 -6.71
CA VAL A 37 2.00 -17.37 -6.56
C VAL A 37 2.75 -17.71 -5.28
N ALA A 38 2.19 -18.59 -4.45
CA ALA A 38 2.86 -19.08 -3.26
C ALA A 38 3.97 -20.08 -3.62
N GLY A 39 5.08 -20.03 -2.87
CA GLY A 39 6.14 -21.00 -2.98
C GLY A 39 5.74 -22.36 -2.40
N THR A 40 6.41 -23.41 -2.87
CA THR A 40 6.31 -24.77 -2.30
C THR A 40 7.66 -25.21 -1.75
N PRO A 41 7.72 -25.88 -0.58
CA PRO A 41 6.61 -26.40 0.23
C PRO A 41 5.87 -25.31 1.04
N ALA A 42 4.90 -25.71 1.88
CA ALA A 42 4.11 -24.79 2.72
C ALA A 42 5.01 -23.78 3.47
N ASN A 43 4.48 -22.58 3.69
CA ASN A 43 5.18 -21.50 4.41
C ASN A 43 6.47 -21.01 3.72
N THR A 44 6.60 -21.22 2.40
CA THR A 44 7.64 -20.63 1.56
C THR A 44 7.05 -19.52 0.70
N PHE A 45 7.70 -18.35 0.67
CA PHE A 45 7.32 -17.29 -0.25
C PHE A 45 7.65 -17.67 -1.69
N GLY A 46 6.75 -17.34 -2.61
CA GLY A 46 7.06 -17.34 -4.03
C GLY A 46 7.89 -16.13 -4.43
N ASP A 47 8.00 -15.94 -5.74
CA ASP A 47 8.77 -14.84 -6.31
C ASP A 47 8.12 -13.47 -6.08
N TRP A 48 8.95 -12.44 -6.13
CA TRP A 48 8.49 -11.05 -6.12
C TRP A 48 7.82 -10.70 -7.44
N VAL A 49 6.61 -10.14 -7.35
CA VAL A 49 5.84 -9.64 -8.48
C VAL A 49 5.65 -8.13 -8.32
N GLN A 50 5.87 -7.38 -9.39
CA GLN A 50 5.69 -5.93 -9.40
C GLN A 50 4.21 -5.58 -9.44
N ILE A 51 3.79 -4.67 -8.55
CA ILE A 51 2.41 -4.18 -8.45
C ILE A 51 2.33 -2.74 -8.95
N VAL A 52 3.30 -1.92 -8.54
CA VAL A 52 3.44 -0.52 -8.99
C VAL A 52 4.78 -0.41 -9.72
N PRO A 53 4.78 -0.07 -11.01
CA PRO A 53 6.02 0.17 -11.74
C PRO A 53 6.83 1.36 -11.21
N ILE A 54 8.13 1.34 -11.49
CA ILE A 54 9.03 2.46 -11.17
C ILE A 54 8.60 3.73 -11.93
N ASP A 55 8.93 4.91 -11.40
CA ASP A 55 8.65 6.22 -12.02
C ASP A 55 7.14 6.55 -12.23
N ILE A 56 6.21 5.76 -11.69
CA ILE A 56 4.76 6.00 -11.78
C ILE A 56 4.26 6.98 -10.71
N VAL A 57 4.92 7.03 -9.54
CA VAL A 57 4.51 7.85 -8.39
C VAL A 57 5.59 8.89 -8.08
N PRO A 58 5.42 10.17 -8.48
CA PRO A 58 6.48 11.18 -8.44
C PRO A 58 6.67 11.87 -7.08
N PHE A 59 6.16 11.28 -6.00
CA PHE A 59 6.21 11.82 -4.64
C PHE A 59 6.40 10.68 -3.63
N HIS A 60 6.82 11.02 -2.41
CA HIS A 60 6.90 10.05 -1.31
C HIS A 60 5.49 9.58 -0.92
N PHE A 61 5.36 8.29 -0.62
CA PHE A 61 4.08 7.66 -0.32
C PHE A 61 4.23 6.52 0.68
N ASP A 62 3.13 6.16 1.32
CA ASP A 62 3.03 4.97 2.14
C ASP A 62 2.15 3.95 1.42
N VAL A 63 2.52 2.68 1.45
CA VAL A 63 1.54 1.61 1.20
C VAL A 63 0.74 1.46 2.49
N ILE A 64 -0.58 1.64 2.42
CA ILE A 64 -1.47 1.62 3.59
C ILE A 64 -2.45 0.44 3.59
N GLY A 65 -2.52 -0.31 2.50
CA GLY A 65 -3.55 -1.33 2.34
C GLY A 65 -3.26 -2.33 1.24
N VAL A 66 -3.76 -3.55 1.43
CA VAL A 66 -3.84 -4.58 0.40
C VAL A 66 -5.30 -4.95 0.18
N VAL A 67 -5.65 -5.10 -1.09
CA VAL A 67 -6.95 -5.56 -1.60
C VAL A 67 -6.71 -6.92 -2.25
N VAL A 68 -7.40 -7.96 -1.79
CA VAL A 68 -7.36 -9.34 -2.32
C VAL A 68 -8.54 -9.58 -3.29
N GLU A 69 -8.31 -9.40 -4.58
CA GLU A 69 -9.35 -9.47 -5.60
C GLU A 69 -9.85 -10.90 -5.82
N GLU A 70 -8.93 -11.87 -5.91
CA GLU A 70 -9.23 -13.28 -6.13
C GLU A 70 -8.19 -14.18 -5.46
N VAL A 71 -8.59 -15.39 -5.06
CA VAL A 71 -7.69 -16.48 -4.63
C VAL A 71 -8.23 -17.81 -5.12
N ASP A 72 -7.35 -18.80 -5.29
CA ASP A 72 -7.72 -20.13 -5.78
C ASP A 72 -8.05 -21.16 -4.69
N ALA A 73 -7.73 -20.88 -3.41
CA ALA A 73 -7.89 -21.84 -2.32
C ALA A 73 -8.45 -21.24 -1.03
N VAL A 74 -9.23 -22.06 -0.31
CA VAL A 74 -9.69 -21.77 1.06
C VAL A 74 -8.58 -22.14 2.05
N THR A 75 -7.75 -21.17 2.38
CA THR A 75 -6.57 -21.38 3.25
C THR A 75 -6.19 -20.10 3.99
N THR A 76 -5.09 -20.15 4.72
CA THR A 76 -4.41 -18.98 5.26
C THR A 76 -3.27 -18.57 4.33
N TYR A 77 -3.26 -17.29 3.98
CA TYR A 77 -2.21 -16.67 3.19
C TYR A 77 -1.42 -15.67 4.03
N HIS A 78 -0.18 -15.47 3.64
CA HIS A 78 0.65 -14.36 4.09
C HIS A 78 1.17 -13.62 2.86
N ILE A 79 0.91 -12.32 2.80
CA ILE A 79 1.50 -11.43 1.80
C ILE A 79 2.66 -10.67 2.44
N GLN A 80 3.75 -10.51 1.69
CA GLN A 80 4.81 -9.58 2.02
C GLN A 80 4.92 -8.52 0.94
N LEU A 81 5.11 -7.28 1.36
CA LEU A 81 5.36 -6.16 0.48
C LEU A 81 6.79 -5.67 0.61
N GLY A 82 7.27 -5.04 -0.44
CA GLY A 82 8.53 -4.31 -0.47
C GLY A 82 8.51 -3.23 -1.54
N TYR A 83 9.48 -2.33 -1.48
CA TYR A 83 9.69 -1.35 -2.53
C TYR A 83 11.07 -1.52 -3.16
N SER A 84 11.32 -0.87 -4.29
CA SER A 84 12.64 -0.84 -4.90
C SER A 84 12.88 0.50 -5.59
N LEU A 85 14.08 1.04 -5.38
CA LEU A 85 14.58 2.25 -6.03
C LEU A 85 15.09 2.00 -7.45
N THR A 86 15.02 0.75 -7.91
CA THR A 86 15.48 0.32 -9.23
C THR A 86 14.41 -0.56 -9.88
N ALA A 87 14.54 -0.83 -11.18
CA ALA A 87 13.61 -1.71 -11.91
C ALA A 87 13.79 -3.21 -11.60
N ALA A 88 14.32 -3.54 -10.41
CA ALA A 88 14.54 -4.90 -9.94
C ALA A 88 13.75 -5.16 -8.65
N SER A 89 13.55 -6.43 -8.31
CA SER A 89 12.85 -6.84 -7.10
C SER A 89 13.51 -6.28 -5.83
N PRO A 90 12.75 -6.12 -4.73
CA PRO A 90 13.28 -5.59 -3.48
C PRO A 90 14.44 -6.43 -2.94
N GLY A 91 15.52 -5.76 -2.56
CA GLY A 91 16.57 -6.37 -1.73
C GLY A 91 16.10 -6.50 -0.27
N ALA A 92 16.84 -7.26 0.55
CA ALA A 92 16.47 -7.55 1.94
C ALA A 92 16.19 -6.31 2.82
N ASN A 93 16.83 -5.17 2.52
CA ASN A 93 16.64 -3.92 3.27
C ASN A 93 15.41 -3.11 2.82
N TYR A 94 14.74 -3.52 1.74
CA TYR A 94 13.58 -2.84 1.17
C TYR A 94 12.29 -3.66 1.32
N GLU A 95 12.32 -4.70 2.15
CA GLU A 95 11.13 -5.43 2.58
C GLU A 95 10.36 -4.54 3.58
N ALA A 96 9.10 -4.22 3.27
CA ALA A 96 8.30 -3.23 4.00
C ALA A 96 7.41 -3.85 5.10
N GLY A 97 7.06 -5.13 4.99
CA GLY A 97 6.31 -5.85 6.02
C GLY A 97 5.48 -7.02 5.51
N GLU A 98 4.96 -7.83 6.45
CA GLU A 98 4.12 -9.00 6.19
C GLU A 98 2.72 -8.85 6.80
N ARG A 99 1.71 -9.39 6.14
CA ARG A 99 0.34 -9.47 6.64
C ARG A 99 -0.26 -10.85 6.40
N ARG A 100 -0.99 -11.35 7.38
CA ARG A 100 -1.73 -12.61 7.32
C ARG A 100 -3.21 -12.35 7.08
N PHE A 101 -3.83 -13.14 6.21
CA PHE A 101 -5.28 -13.18 6.03
C PHE A 101 -5.76 -14.62 5.85
N ARG A 102 -7.01 -14.89 6.24
CA ARG A 102 -7.63 -16.21 6.12
C ARG A 102 -8.84 -16.11 5.21
N ILE A 103 -8.87 -16.99 4.22
CA ILE A 103 -10.01 -17.17 3.33
C ILE A 103 -10.77 -18.39 3.82
N ALA A 104 -12.05 -18.21 4.12
CA ALA A 104 -12.90 -19.26 4.68
C ALA A 104 -13.88 -19.86 3.66
N THR A 105 -14.17 -19.15 2.58
CA THR A 105 -15.14 -19.53 1.54
C THR A 105 -14.78 -18.91 0.21
N LEU A 106 -15.10 -19.60 -0.89
CA LEU A 106 -15.02 -19.10 -2.27
C LEU A 106 -16.40 -19.21 -2.96
N PRO A 107 -16.77 -18.28 -3.86
CA PRO A 107 -16.04 -17.05 -4.19
C PRO A 107 -16.07 -16.03 -3.03
N ILE A 108 -15.14 -15.07 -3.03
CA ILE A 108 -15.05 -14.06 -1.97
C ILE A 108 -16.29 -13.16 -2.03
N ALA A 109 -17.21 -13.30 -1.06
CA ALA A 109 -18.54 -12.70 -1.13
C ALA A 109 -18.61 -11.21 -0.74
N ARG A 110 -17.54 -10.63 -0.16
CA ARG A 110 -17.45 -9.21 0.20
C ARG A 110 -16.01 -8.74 0.02
N GLY A 111 -15.85 -7.73 -0.85
CA GLY A 111 -14.58 -7.10 -1.20
C GLY A 111 -13.83 -6.64 0.04
N THR A 112 -12.79 -7.41 0.36
CA THR A 112 -11.48 -6.87 0.70
C THR A 112 -11.50 -5.71 1.69
N GLU A 113 -11.61 -6.08 2.96
CA GLU A 113 -11.13 -5.25 4.05
C GLU A 113 -9.75 -4.70 3.68
N LEU A 114 -9.57 -3.38 3.73
CA LEU A 114 -8.26 -2.77 3.60
C LEU A 114 -7.41 -3.35 4.73
N LEU A 115 -6.56 -4.31 4.37
CA LEU A 115 -5.63 -4.89 5.33
C LEU A 115 -4.58 -3.84 5.61
N ASP A 116 -4.74 -3.10 6.71
CA ASP A 116 -3.81 -2.05 7.11
C ASP A 116 -2.41 -2.69 7.22
N ILE A 117 -1.57 -2.29 6.29
CA ILE A 117 -0.13 -2.47 6.33
C ILE A 117 0.35 -1.06 6.47
N ARG A 118 0.88 -0.70 7.64
CA ARG A 118 1.55 0.59 7.79
C ARG A 118 2.94 0.46 7.21
N GLY A 119 3.02 0.77 5.91
CA GLY A 119 4.25 0.74 5.15
C GLY A 119 5.20 1.86 5.56
N GLN A 120 6.48 1.57 5.35
CA GLN A 120 7.59 2.49 5.43
C GLN A 120 7.43 3.62 4.40
N ASP A 121 7.87 4.84 4.77
CA ASP A 121 7.94 5.99 3.87
C ASP A 121 8.71 5.58 2.60
N THR A 122 7.98 5.41 1.50
CA THR A 122 8.51 4.91 0.24
C THR A 122 8.92 6.10 -0.61
N PRO A 123 10.19 6.19 -1.04
CA PRO A 123 10.65 7.32 -1.82
C PRO A 123 9.90 7.51 -3.13
N ALA A 124 9.83 8.76 -3.57
CA ALA A 124 9.33 9.10 -4.90
C ALA A 124 10.02 8.26 -5.99
N ASN A 125 9.26 7.92 -7.03
CA ASN A 125 9.69 7.12 -8.17
C ASN A 125 10.13 5.70 -7.82
N SER A 126 9.79 5.17 -6.64
CA SER A 126 10.03 3.75 -6.31
C SER A 126 8.96 2.85 -6.92
N SER A 127 9.34 1.61 -7.19
CA SER A 127 8.39 0.53 -7.49
C SER A 127 7.90 -0.17 -6.22
N VAL A 128 6.71 -0.78 -6.27
CA VAL A 128 6.13 -1.60 -5.19
C VAL A 128 5.93 -3.02 -5.67
N TRP A 129 6.29 -3.97 -4.82
CA TRP A 129 6.28 -5.40 -5.11
C TRP A 129 5.58 -6.19 -4.01
N GLY A 130 5.04 -7.35 -4.38
CA GLY A 130 4.43 -8.30 -3.46
C GLY A 130 4.91 -9.72 -3.69
N ARG A 131 4.89 -10.54 -2.64
CA ARG A 131 5.06 -11.99 -2.72
C ARG A 131 4.14 -12.70 -1.72
N LEU A 132 3.79 -13.95 -2.01
CA LEU A 132 2.78 -14.72 -1.29
C LEU A 132 3.37 -16.02 -0.71
N LYS A 133 2.89 -16.44 0.45
CA LYS A 133 3.03 -17.82 0.95
C LYS A 133 1.70 -18.31 1.51
N THR A 134 1.49 -19.62 1.50
CA THR A 134 0.25 -20.27 1.94
C THR A 134 0.52 -21.33 3.01
N ALA A 135 -0.51 -21.60 3.82
CA ALA A 135 -0.53 -22.71 4.77
C ALA A 135 -0.93 -24.06 4.12
N SER A 136 -1.43 -24.08 2.88
CA SER A 136 -1.92 -25.31 2.24
C SER A 136 -0.79 -26.29 1.87
N GLY A 137 0.40 -25.75 1.58
CA GLY A 137 1.51 -26.51 1.01
C GLY A 137 1.47 -26.70 -0.50
N ALA A 138 0.49 -26.12 -1.19
CA ALA A 138 0.40 -26.07 -2.64
C ALA A 138 0.87 -24.71 -3.20
N THR A 139 1.01 -24.61 -4.52
CA THR A 139 1.27 -23.37 -5.26
C THR A 139 -0.01 -22.54 -5.40
N ASP A 140 -0.64 -22.19 -4.28
CA ASP A 140 -1.85 -21.37 -4.29
C ASP A 140 -1.56 -19.97 -4.82
N THR A 141 -2.56 -19.34 -5.40
CA THR A 141 -2.47 -18.03 -6.06
C THR A 141 -3.41 -17.01 -5.44
N ALA A 142 -3.02 -15.74 -5.54
CA ALA A 142 -3.84 -14.60 -5.14
C ALA A 142 -3.60 -13.41 -6.07
N ASP A 143 -4.69 -12.83 -6.55
CA ASP A 143 -4.69 -11.58 -7.31
C ASP A 143 -4.91 -10.42 -6.35
N ILE A 144 -4.02 -9.44 -6.38
CA ILE A 144 -4.03 -8.36 -5.40
C ILE A 144 -3.82 -6.97 -6.02
N SER A 145 -4.35 -5.98 -5.31
CA SER A 145 -4.12 -4.55 -5.52
C SER A 145 -3.61 -3.92 -4.22
N VAL A 146 -2.90 -2.79 -4.30
CA VAL A 146 -2.39 -2.06 -3.14
C VAL A 146 -2.94 -0.65 -3.07
N VAL A 147 -3.14 -0.14 -1.87
CA VAL A 147 -3.59 1.23 -1.62
C VAL A 147 -2.42 2.07 -1.17
N LEU A 148 -2.09 3.09 -1.95
CA LEU A 148 -1.06 4.07 -1.64
C LEU A 148 -1.69 5.29 -0.99
N SER A 149 -0.99 5.88 -0.03
CA SER A 149 -1.34 7.13 0.63
C SER A 149 -0.24 8.17 0.44
N ARG A 150 -0.64 9.40 0.15
CA ARG A 150 0.24 10.56 0.21
C ARG A 150 -0.17 11.45 1.38
N HIS A 151 0.79 11.80 2.21
CA HIS A 151 0.64 12.89 3.17
C HIS A 151 0.77 14.24 2.46
N VAL A 152 -0.21 15.12 2.63
CA VAL A 152 -0.17 16.49 2.11
C VAL A 152 -0.11 17.47 3.28
N GLU A 153 1.06 18.10 3.44
CA GLU A 153 1.23 19.17 4.41
C GLU A 153 0.46 20.42 3.95
N VAL A 154 -0.42 20.95 4.80
CA VAL A 154 -1.18 22.17 4.51
C VAL A 154 -0.47 23.36 5.13
N SER A 155 0.08 24.23 4.27
CA SER A 155 0.79 25.44 4.69
C SER A 155 -0.02 26.75 4.55
N ALA A 156 -1.23 26.72 3.98
CA ALA A 156 -2.09 27.90 3.75
C ALA A 156 -3.54 27.50 3.33
N PRO A 157 -4.56 28.39 3.36
CA PRO A 157 -5.93 28.09 2.94
C PRO A 157 -5.94 27.46 1.53
N ILE A 158 -6.45 26.23 1.47
CA ILE A 158 -6.25 25.28 0.38
C ILE A 158 -6.73 25.88 -0.95
N PRO A 159 -5.82 26.16 -1.91
CA PRO A 159 -6.23 26.45 -3.28
C PRO A 159 -6.98 25.22 -3.81
N LYS A 160 -8.19 25.42 -4.34
CA LYS A 160 -8.87 24.38 -5.12
C LYS A 160 -8.00 24.10 -6.34
N TRP A 161 -7.24 23.01 -6.30
CA TRP A 161 -6.44 22.55 -7.43
C TRP A 161 -7.38 22.28 -8.61
N THR A 162 -7.15 22.97 -9.73
CA THR A 162 -8.09 23.05 -10.87
C THR A 162 -8.25 21.73 -11.64
N ALA A 163 -7.27 20.84 -11.54
CA ALA A 163 -7.32 19.42 -11.88
C ALA A 163 -6.07 18.77 -11.28
N PHE A 164 -6.13 17.49 -10.93
CA PHE A 164 -5.00 16.76 -10.33
C PHE A 164 -3.94 16.48 -11.41
N PRO A 165 -2.73 17.07 -11.37
CA PRO A 165 -1.62 16.54 -12.15
C PRO A 165 -1.09 15.33 -11.39
N TRP A 166 -1.10 14.17 -12.06
CA TRP A 166 -0.22 13.08 -11.70
C TRP A 166 1.19 13.48 -12.12
#